data_AF-A0A917Z1G7-F1
#
_entry.id   AF-A0A917Z1G7-F1
#
_cell.length_a   1.000
_cell.length_b   1.000
_cell.length_c   1.000
_cell.angle_alpha   90.00
_cell.angle_beta   90.00
_cell.angle_gamma   90.00
#
_symmetry.space_group_name_H-M   'P 1'
#
loop_
_entity.id
_entity.type
_entity.pdbx_description
1 polymer ?
#
loop_
_entity_poly.entity_id
_entity_poly.type
_entity_poly.pdbx_seq_one_letter_code
_entity_poly.pdbx_strand_id
1 'polypeptide(L)'
;MIFLNAWLRPIEGATKTALFWDGQTLTATDEAADTAIRVKPAALHRYSYVQEHTDTPNETIGGLAALDEDGLVLLDLPGPWDHLPTKAFAAAAGLHLTNVHHDAPAKARVLLAARAPGWRRLHGRRPSFLSRRRWRGLVAICAGVVGLVVMAYLAVNGAWMVWRGLSFVGRIVLDLVDARLLMIAFSPALLVLRPVMARLQRRRSRTGALLAQVGGPYLTVKSGKLRIERGKEAIIKFRIGPRRSEASTLLLYHYTPTPLRPPAHPTPTESTARPATSDGRSASGSAVGPPAVSDRGSAAASVSAVGPPAISDRGSAAASVSAVGPPAISDRGRAAASAAAEPAMSDRGSAPAPASTGAQPIASGPRPAPKPAETAAQPVTPNFGTPPSAEPGSVLSPAAVGDGSGPPAAVGDGSGPPAAAVSAPSAVGLFVLSATGQPLLHLPGPWDAGMAQRFAERQHLRLAVHRVSREEYLNLARTCRDAIP
;
A
#
# COMPACT_ATOMS: atom_id res chain seq x y z
N MET A 1 18.46 -35.44 -15.20
CA MET A 1 18.04 -34.81 -13.93
C MET A 1 16.53 -34.68 -13.94
N ILE A 2 15.84 -35.62 -13.30
CA ILE A 2 14.40 -35.48 -13.03
C ILE A 2 14.33 -34.41 -11.94
N PHE A 3 13.92 -33.20 -12.29
CA PHE A 3 13.48 -32.24 -11.28
C PHE A 3 12.28 -32.89 -10.61
N LEU A 4 12.49 -33.57 -9.48
CA LEU A 4 11.42 -33.75 -8.51
C LEU A 4 10.95 -32.32 -8.26
N ASN A 5 9.79 -31.96 -8.82
CA ASN A 5 9.06 -30.77 -8.42
C ASN A 5 8.81 -30.97 -6.93
N ALA A 6 9.72 -30.46 -6.11
CA ALA A 6 9.66 -30.55 -4.68
C ALA A 6 8.53 -29.60 -4.26
N TRP A 7 7.31 -30.12 -4.33
CA TRP A 7 6.13 -29.44 -3.82
C TRP A 7 6.42 -29.09 -2.38
N LEU A 8 6.60 -27.80 -2.10
CA LEU A 8 6.79 -27.33 -0.75
C LEU A 8 5.54 -27.70 0.04
N ARG A 9 5.73 -28.37 1.18
CA ARG A 9 4.62 -28.74 2.05
C ARG A 9 3.85 -27.46 2.41
N PRO A 10 2.51 -27.47 2.32
CA PRO A 10 1.72 -26.32 2.69
C PRO A 10 2.01 -25.99 4.15
N ILE A 11 2.24 -24.71 4.43
CA ILE A 11 2.20 -24.22 5.80
C ILE A 11 0.77 -23.84 6.09
N GLU A 12 0.19 -24.54 7.05
CA GLU A 12 -1.08 -24.15 7.63
C GLU A 12 -0.84 -23.00 8.62
N GLY A 13 -1.36 -21.82 8.29
CA GLY A 13 -1.50 -20.75 9.26
C GLY A 13 -2.66 -21.04 10.21
N ALA A 14 -2.70 -20.35 11.36
CA ALA A 14 -3.77 -20.52 12.34
C ALA A 14 -5.18 -20.17 11.81
N THR A 15 -5.29 -19.62 10.61
CA THR A 15 -6.52 -19.19 9.95
C THR A 15 -7.00 -20.13 8.84
N LYS A 16 -6.69 -21.44 8.86
CA LYS A 16 -7.09 -22.36 7.75
C LYS A 16 -6.69 -21.83 6.37
N THR A 17 -5.55 -21.14 6.34
CA THR A 17 -4.97 -20.58 5.13
C THR A 17 -3.73 -21.39 4.85
N ALA A 18 -3.67 -22.01 3.68
CA ALA A 18 -2.50 -22.75 3.24
C ALA A 18 -1.74 -21.95 2.19
N LEU A 19 -0.41 -22.00 2.27
CA LEU A 19 0.49 -21.37 1.31
C LEU A 19 1.19 -22.43 0.46
N PHE A 20 1.21 -22.20 -0.84
CA PHE A 20 1.86 -23.04 -1.81
C PHE A 20 2.73 -22.20 -2.76
N TRP A 21 3.93 -22.71 -3.08
CA TRP A 21 4.87 -22.05 -3.98
C TRP A 21 5.24 -23.00 -5.12
N ASP A 22 5.08 -22.54 -6.36
CA ASP A 22 5.37 -23.32 -7.57
C ASP A 22 6.72 -22.99 -8.23
N GLY A 23 7.53 -22.14 -7.59
CA GLY A 23 8.78 -21.62 -8.14
C GLY A 23 8.69 -20.20 -8.70
N GLN A 24 7.49 -19.72 -9.03
CA GLN A 24 7.28 -18.36 -9.56
C GLN A 24 6.12 -17.62 -8.90
N THR A 25 5.07 -18.33 -8.49
CA THR A 25 3.84 -17.80 -7.95
C THR A 25 3.55 -18.40 -6.57
N LEU A 26 3.14 -17.53 -5.66
CA LEU A 26 2.61 -17.88 -4.37
C LEU A 26 1.10 -18.03 -4.50
N THR A 27 0.60 -19.23 -4.27
CA THR A 27 -0.82 -19.52 -4.17
C THR A 27 -1.20 -19.58 -2.70
N ALA A 28 -2.14 -18.73 -2.28
CA ALA A 28 -2.75 -18.79 -0.95
C ALA A 28 -4.18 -19.28 -1.08
N THR A 29 -4.52 -20.35 -0.37
CA THR A 29 -5.86 -20.93 -0.35
C THR A 29 -6.51 -20.68 1.01
N ASP A 30 -7.66 -20.01 1.00
CA ASP A 30 -8.54 -19.84 2.15
C ASP A 30 -9.60 -20.95 2.11
N GLU A 31 -9.37 -22.01 2.89
CA GLU A 31 -10.28 -23.17 2.96
C GLU A 31 -11.65 -22.80 3.54
N ALA A 32 -11.72 -21.74 4.34
CA ALA A 32 -12.96 -21.29 4.94
C ALA A 32 -13.88 -20.62 3.93
N ALA A 33 -13.31 -19.94 2.94
CA ALA A 33 -14.04 -19.27 1.86
C ALA A 33 -14.07 -20.05 0.55
N ASP A 34 -13.31 -21.15 0.43
CA ASP A 34 -13.09 -21.89 -0.81
C ASP A 34 -12.56 -20.98 -1.94
N THR A 35 -11.58 -20.13 -1.59
CA THR A 35 -10.97 -19.18 -2.53
C THR A 35 -9.46 -19.36 -2.58
N ALA A 36 -8.91 -19.30 -3.77
CA ALA A 36 -7.47 -19.36 -4.03
C ALA A 36 -7.01 -18.08 -4.72
N ILE A 37 -5.89 -17.51 -4.25
CA ILE A 37 -5.30 -16.29 -4.83
C ILE A 37 -3.87 -16.59 -5.20
N ARG A 38 -3.49 -16.25 -6.44
CA ARG A 38 -2.12 -16.40 -6.95
C ARG A 38 -1.48 -15.03 -7.11
N VAL A 39 -0.29 -14.86 -6.57
CA VAL A 39 0.51 -13.63 -6.67
C VAL A 39 1.97 -13.96 -6.97
N LYS A 40 2.73 -13.00 -7.52
CA LYS A 40 4.18 -13.11 -7.73
C LYS A 40 4.92 -12.18 -6.76
N PRO A 41 5.18 -12.64 -5.52
CA PRO A 41 5.87 -11.83 -4.53
C PRO A 41 7.39 -11.85 -4.75
N ALA A 42 8.04 -10.74 -4.42
CA ALA A 42 9.50 -10.67 -4.30
C ALA A 42 9.96 -10.98 -2.86
N ALA A 43 9.11 -10.69 -1.87
CA ALA A 43 9.42 -10.91 -0.46
C ALA A 43 8.19 -11.29 0.36
N LEU A 44 8.44 -11.91 1.51
CA LEU A 44 7.46 -12.15 2.56
C LEU A 44 7.78 -11.26 3.76
N HIS A 45 6.75 -10.69 4.37
CA HIS A 45 6.85 -9.80 5.51
C HIS A 45 5.95 -10.29 6.64
N ARG A 46 6.56 -10.80 7.70
CA ARG A 46 5.85 -11.20 8.91
C ARG A 46 5.75 -9.98 9.82
N TYR A 47 4.53 -9.61 10.18
CA TYR A 47 4.27 -8.44 11.02
C TYR A 47 3.57 -8.86 12.32
N SER A 48 3.83 -8.10 13.37
CA SER A 48 3.06 -8.12 14.61
C SER A 48 3.10 -6.74 15.24
N TYR A 49 1.95 -6.15 15.51
CA TYR A 49 1.88 -4.87 16.20
C TYR A 49 0.73 -4.85 17.20
N VAL A 50 0.92 -4.07 18.26
CA VAL A 50 -0.14 -3.81 19.24
C VAL A 50 -1.05 -2.72 18.68
N GLN A 51 -2.33 -3.04 18.51
CA GLN A 51 -3.35 -2.06 18.21
C GLN A 51 -3.83 -1.44 19.52
N GLU A 52 -3.52 -0.15 19.70
CA GLU A 52 -4.04 0.62 20.82
C GLU A 52 -5.50 0.95 20.55
N HIS A 53 -6.35 0.55 21.50
CA HIS A 53 -7.77 0.81 21.50
C HIS A 53 -8.07 1.75 22.66
N THR A 54 -8.94 2.75 22.46
CA THR A 54 -9.21 3.72 23.55
C THR A 54 -10.03 3.12 24.67
N ASP A 55 -10.89 2.15 24.34
CA ASP A 55 -11.93 1.65 25.25
C ASP A 55 -11.84 0.12 25.46
N THR A 56 -10.96 -0.58 24.74
CA THR A 56 -10.77 -2.04 24.87
C THR A 56 -9.31 -2.37 25.15
N PRO A 57 -9.02 -3.53 25.80
CA PRO A 57 -7.65 -3.96 25.97
C PRO A 57 -6.92 -4.01 24.62
N ASN A 58 -5.64 -3.66 24.66
CA ASN A 58 -4.75 -3.69 23.51
C ASN A 58 -4.77 -5.08 22.85
N GLU A 59 -5.09 -5.13 21.56
CA GLU A 59 -5.09 -6.37 20.78
C GLU A 59 -3.78 -6.46 19.99
N THR A 60 -3.06 -7.58 20.07
CA THR A 60 -1.89 -7.81 19.24
C THR A 60 -2.34 -8.39 17.90
N ILE A 61 -2.11 -7.63 16.82
CA ILE A 61 -2.43 -8.03 15.46
C ILE A 61 -1.16 -8.55 14.81
N GLY A 62 -1.15 -9.83 14.47
CA GLY A 62 -0.11 -10.47 13.68
C GLY A 62 -0.61 -10.91 12.30
N GLY A 63 0.33 -11.14 11.39
CA GLY A 63 0.03 -11.66 10.07
C GLY A 63 1.26 -11.87 9.20
N LEU A 64 1.01 -12.32 7.98
CA LEU A 64 2.02 -12.47 6.93
C LEU A 64 1.54 -11.73 5.68
N ALA A 65 2.39 -10.85 5.15
CA ALA A 65 2.13 -10.14 3.91
C ALA A 65 3.11 -10.60 2.83
N ALA A 66 2.62 -10.76 1.60
CA ALA A 66 3.45 -10.98 0.42
C ALA A 66 3.63 -9.64 -0.30
N LEU A 67 4.88 -9.25 -0.56
CA LEU A 67 5.25 -7.95 -1.10
C LEU A 67 5.77 -8.07 -2.55
N ASP A 68 5.52 -7.06 -3.38
CA ASP A 68 6.17 -6.91 -4.68
C ASP A 68 7.63 -6.42 -4.53
N GLU A 69 8.31 -6.21 -5.67
CA GLU A 69 9.71 -5.76 -5.72
C GLU A 69 9.94 -4.38 -5.07
N ASP A 70 8.90 -3.54 -4.99
CA ASP A 70 8.98 -2.18 -4.44
C ASP A 70 8.58 -2.14 -2.95
N GLY A 71 8.16 -3.28 -2.41
CA GLY A 71 7.68 -3.44 -1.04
C GLY A 71 6.19 -3.16 -0.85
N LEU A 72 5.39 -3.10 -1.93
CA LEU A 72 3.93 -2.96 -1.85
C LEU A 72 3.26 -4.29 -1.56
N VAL A 73 2.24 -4.28 -0.72
CA VAL A 73 1.47 -5.48 -0.35
C VAL A 73 0.64 -5.97 -1.53
N LEU A 74 0.93 -7.18 -2.00
CA LEU A 74 0.14 -7.94 -2.97
C LEU A 74 -0.95 -8.76 -2.26
N LEU A 75 -0.59 -9.36 -1.12
CA LEU A 75 -1.46 -10.27 -0.39
C LEU A 75 -1.24 -10.06 1.11
N ASP A 76 -2.32 -9.88 1.87
CA ASP A 76 -2.30 -9.80 3.32
C ASP A 76 -3.05 -10.98 3.95
N LEU A 77 -2.37 -11.68 4.87
CA LEU A 77 -2.84 -12.88 5.57
C LEU A 77 -2.81 -12.63 7.07
N PRO A 78 -3.80 -11.90 7.63
CA PRO A 78 -3.91 -11.68 9.06
C PRO A 78 -4.05 -13.00 9.82
N GLY A 79 -3.38 -13.12 10.96
CA GLY A 79 -3.41 -14.30 11.82
C GLY A 79 -2.06 -14.62 12.43
N PRO A 80 -2.00 -15.51 13.43
CA PRO A 80 -0.74 -16.04 13.91
C PRO A 80 -0.07 -16.90 12.83
N TRP A 81 1.16 -16.51 12.47
CA TRP A 81 2.06 -17.29 11.63
C TRP A 81 3.33 -17.61 12.42
N ASP A 82 3.66 -18.89 12.56
CA ASP A 82 4.83 -19.33 13.30
C ASP A 82 6.12 -18.94 12.58
N HIS A 83 7.11 -18.43 13.32
CA HIS A 83 8.33 -17.91 12.71
C HIS A 83 9.13 -19.01 12.00
N LEU A 84 9.35 -20.15 12.68
CA LEU A 84 10.24 -21.21 12.19
C LEU A 84 9.70 -21.85 10.89
N PRO A 85 8.43 -22.27 10.80
CA PRO A 85 7.87 -22.78 9.55
C PRO A 85 7.92 -21.72 8.45
N THR A 86 7.48 -20.49 8.73
CA THR A 86 7.47 -19.40 7.74
C THR A 86 8.88 -19.12 7.19
N LYS A 87 9.90 -19.14 8.05
CA LYS A 87 11.31 -18.97 7.65
C LYS A 87 11.80 -20.11 6.76
N ALA A 88 11.47 -21.36 7.11
CA ALA A 88 11.84 -22.52 6.31
C ALA A 88 11.19 -22.48 4.92
N PHE A 89 9.91 -22.13 4.85
CA PHE A 89 9.20 -21.98 3.57
C PHE A 89 9.75 -20.84 2.72
N ALA A 90 9.98 -19.66 3.30
CA ALA A 90 10.55 -18.54 2.56
C ALA A 90 11.94 -18.88 2.01
N ALA A 91 12.80 -19.50 2.82
CA ALA A 91 14.13 -19.94 2.39
C ALA A 91 14.05 -20.97 1.25
N ALA A 92 13.16 -21.95 1.35
CA ALA A 92 13.00 -22.97 0.32
C ALA A 92 12.34 -22.43 -0.97
N ALA A 93 11.52 -21.39 -0.85
CA ALA A 93 10.95 -20.66 -1.99
C ALA A 93 11.93 -19.65 -2.62
N GLY A 94 13.09 -19.41 -2.00
CA GLY A 94 14.03 -18.37 -2.43
C GLY A 94 13.52 -16.94 -2.20
N LEU A 95 12.56 -16.75 -1.28
CA LEU A 95 11.95 -15.47 -0.97
C LEU A 95 12.62 -14.84 0.26
N HIS A 96 12.87 -13.53 0.21
CA HIS A 96 13.36 -12.80 1.37
C HIS A 96 12.26 -12.70 2.44
N LEU A 97 12.53 -13.18 3.66
CA LEU A 97 11.61 -13.03 4.79
C LEU A 97 12.08 -11.92 5.73
N THR A 98 11.34 -10.82 5.77
CA THR A 98 11.53 -9.75 6.76
C THR A 98 10.63 -10.03 7.96
N ASN A 99 11.21 -10.23 9.15
CA ASN A 99 10.45 -10.44 10.38
C ASN A 99 10.46 -9.16 11.21
N VAL A 100 9.30 -8.49 11.26
CA VAL A 100 9.11 -7.25 12.01
C VAL A 100 8.21 -7.54 13.18
N HIS A 101 8.81 -8.15 14.21
CA HIS A 101 8.14 -8.37 15.49
C HIS A 101 8.35 -7.22 16.47
N HIS A 102 9.29 -6.30 16.18
CA HIS A 102 9.74 -5.25 17.10
C HIS A 102 9.74 -3.83 16.50
N ASP A 103 9.28 -3.63 15.26
CA ASP A 103 9.19 -2.26 14.76
C ASP A 103 8.04 -1.53 15.47
N ALA A 104 8.17 -0.20 15.51
CA ALA A 104 7.10 0.68 15.95
C ALA A 104 5.78 0.32 15.21
N PRO A 105 4.65 0.15 15.92
CA PRO A 105 3.36 -0.22 15.33
C PRO A 105 2.97 0.60 14.10
N ALA A 106 3.32 1.90 14.09
CA ALA A 106 3.08 2.79 12.97
C ALA A 106 3.78 2.33 11.67
N LYS A 107 5.03 1.84 11.75
CA LYS A 107 5.79 1.40 10.58
C LYS A 107 5.18 0.14 9.95
N ALA A 108 4.74 -0.81 10.78
CA ALA A 108 4.03 -1.99 10.31
C ALA A 108 2.71 -1.60 9.62
N ARG A 109 1.94 -0.68 10.21
CA ARG A 109 0.68 -0.21 9.60
C ARG A 109 0.90 0.52 8.28
N VAL A 110 1.90 1.38 8.20
CA VAL A 110 2.27 2.10 6.97
C VAL A 110 2.65 1.12 5.86
N LEU A 111 3.48 0.12 6.17
CA LEU A 111 3.82 -0.94 5.21
C LEU A 111 2.58 -1.69 4.75
N LEU A 112 1.69 -2.08 5.67
CA LEU A 112 0.46 -2.82 5.33
C LEU A 112 -0.55 -2.00 4.53
N ALA A 113 -0.52 -0.68 4.67
CA ALA A 113 -1.38 0.21 3.92
C ALA A 113 -0.85 0.50 2.51
N ALA A 114 0.47 0.40 2.31
CA ALA A 114 1.13 0.49 1.00
C ALA A 114 0.76 -0.72 0.14
N ARG A 115 -0.33 -0.61 -0.62
CA ARG A 115 -0.94 -1.72 -1.34
C ARG A 115 -0.66 -1.64 -2.83
N ALA A 116 -0.28 -2.78 -3.40
CA ALA A 116 -0.15 -2.92 -4.83
C ALA A 116 -1.53 -2.89 -5.52
N PRO A 117 -1.61 -2.51 -6.79
CA PRO A 117 -2.84 -2.59 -7.54
C PRO A 117 -3.25 -4.07 -7.68
N GLY A 118 -4.51 -4.36 -7.39
CA GLY A 118 -4.99 -5.74 -7.37
C GLY A 118 -4.70 -6.51 -6.08
N TRP A 119 -4.16 -5.85 -5.04
CA TRP A 119 -3.93 -6.50 -3.74
C TRP A 119 -5.19 -7.19 -3.18
N ARG A 120 -4.99 -8.20 -2.33
CA ARG A 120 -6.07 -8.95 -1.69
C ARG A 120 -5.77 -9.24 -0.23
N ARG A 121 -6.82 -9.43 0.58
CA ARG A 121 -6.73 -9.84 1.98
C ARG A 121 -7.51 -11.13 2.21
N LEU A 122 -6.84 -12.19 2.63
CA LEU A 122 -7.48 -13.45 2.99
C LEU A 122 -7.55 -13.55 4.51
N HIS A 123 -8.75 -13.50 5.05
CA HIS A 123 -8.92 -13.46 6.50
C HIS A 123 -8.85 -14.86 7.12
N GLY A 124 -9.06 -15.92 6.34
CA GLY A 124 -9.06 -17.32 6.79
C GLY A 124 -10.09 -17.66 7.88
N ARG A 125 -10.81 -16.65 8.36
CA ARG A 125 -11.97 -16.79 9.22
C ARG A 125 -13.15 -16.97 8.28
N ARG A 126 -13.90 -18.06 8.46
CA ARG A 126 -15.26 -18.13 7.92
C ARG A 126 -15.93 -16.82 8.31
N PRO A 127 -16.43 -16.02 7.34
CA PRO A 127 -17.17 -14.82 7.69
C PRO A 127 -18.19 -15.26 8.73
N SER A 128 -18.21 -14.59 9.89
CA SER A 128 -18.90 -15.11 11.06
C SER A 128 -20.41 -15.14 10.80
N PHE A 129 -20.88 -16.16 10.09
CA PHE A 129 -22.29 -16.48 9.89
C PHE A 129 -22.94 -16.77 11.26
N LEU A 130 -22.11 -17.05 12.27
CA LEU A 130 -22.45 -17.10 13.69
C LEU A 130 -23.00 -15.78 14.25
N SER A 131 -22.77 -14.63 13.62
CA SER A 131 -23.45 -13.40 14.03
C SER A 131 -24.94 -13.49 13.74
N ARG A 132 -25.39 -14.07 12.62
CA ARG A 132 -26.84 -14.24 12.37
C ARG A 132 -27.48 -15.19 13.37
N ARG A 133 -26.83 -16.32 13.70
CA ARG A 133 -27.41 -17.30 14.64
C ARG A 133 -27.41 -16.81 16.09
N ARG A 134 -26.33 -16.17 16.55
CA ARG A 134 -26.29 -15.55 17.89
C ARG A 134 -27.17 -14.30 17.99
N TRP A 135 -27.25 -13.48 16.93
CA TRP A 135 -28.22 -12.38 16.87
C TRP A 135 -29.66 -12.89 16.94
N ARG A 136 -29.99 -14.02 16.32
CA ARG A 136 -31.32 -14.64 16.48
C ARG A 136 -31.59 -15.01 17.93
N GLY A 137 -30.61 -15.56 18.65
CA GLY A 137 -30.74 -15.86 20.08
C GLY A 137 -30.97 -14.60 20.93
N LEU A 138 -30.16 -13.56 20.73
CA LEU A 138 -30.29 -12.28 21.44
C LEU A 138 -31.61 -11.56 21.14
N VAL A 139 -32.04 -11.55 19.88
CA VAL A 139 -33.34 -11.00 19.48
C VAL A 139 -34.48 -11.78 20.11
N ALA A 140 -34.38 -13.12 20.18
CA ALA A 140 -35.38 -13.95 20.85
C ALA A 140 -35.46 -13.65 22.37
N ILE A 141 -34.31 -13.47 23.04
CA ILE A 141 -34.26 -13.11 24.47
C ILE A 141 -34.88 -11.72 24.70
N CYS A 142 -34.51 -10.71 23.89
CA CYS A 142 -35.10 -9.37 23.99
C CYS A 142 -36.62 -9.39 23.72
N ALA A 143 -37.07 -10.15 22.72
CA ALA A 143 -38.50 -10.31 22.45
C ALA A 143 -39.23 -10.97 23.63
N GLY A 144 -38.62 -11.97 24.27
CA GLY A 144 -39.14 -12.61 25.48
C GLY A 144 -39.26 -11.64 26.66
N VAL A 145 -38.23 -10.83 26.90
CA VAL A 145 -38.23 -9.83 28.00
C VAL A 145 -39.27 -8.74 27.76
N VAL A 146 -39.33 -8.17 26.55
CA VAL A 146 -40.34 -7.15 26.20
C VAL A 146 -41.75 -7.74 26.33
N GLY A 147 -41.95 -8.98 25.86
CA GLY A 147 -43.20 -9.71 26.05
C GLY A 147 -43.57 -9.83 27.53
N LEU A 148 -42.62 -10.21 28.38
CA LEU A 148 -42.84 -10.35 29.83
C LEU A 148 -43.17 -9.01 30.51
N VAL A 149 -42.52 -7.91 30.11
CA VAL A 149 -42.79 -6.57 30.64
C VAL A 149 -44.17 -6.08 30.24
N VAL A 150 -44.54 -6.24 28.96
CA VAL A 150 -45.90 -5.92 28.48
C VAL A 150 -46.92 -6.75 29.23
N MET A 151 -46.62 -8.02 29.48
CA MET A 151 -47.48 -8.91 30.24
C MET A 151 -47.64 -8.41 31.69
N ALA A 152 -46.55 -8.14 32.40
CA ALA A 152 -46.62 -7.61 33.77
C ALA A 152 -47.41 -6.28 33.83
N TYR A 153 -47.21 -5.38 32.87
CA TYR A 153 -47.92 -4.11 32.79
C TYR A 153 -49.44 -4.28 32.61
N LEU A 154 -49.88 -5.19 31.73
CA LEU A 154 -51.30 -5.45 31.51
C LEU A 154 -51.97 -6.09 32.74
N ALA A 155 -51.25 -6.93 33.46
CA ALA A 155 -51.74 -7.53 34.71
C ALA A 155 -51.95 -6.48 35.80
N VAL A 156 -51.02 -5.52 35.95
CA VAL A 156 -51.10 -4.45 36.96
C VAL A 156 -52.24 -3.46 36.68
N ASN A 157 -52.55 -3.18 35.42
CA ASN A 157 -53.62 -2.23 35.05
C ASN A 157 -55.04 -2.81 35.11
N GLY A 158 -55.23 -4.00 35.68
CA GLY A 158 -56.57 -4.61 35.82
C GLY A 158 -57.24 -4.96 34.49
N ALA A 159 -56.48 -5.00 33.39
CA ALA A 159 -56.97 -5.33 32.06
C ALA A 159 -57.16 -6.85 31.89
N TRP A 160 -57.86 -7.50 32.83
CA TRP A 160 -57.95 -8.95 32.97
C TRP A 160 -58.74 -9.63 31.81
N MET A 161 -59.68 -8.91 31.20
CA MET A 161 -60.38 -9.36 29.98
C MET A 161 -59.49 -9.29 28.73
N VAL A 162 -58.70 -8.22 28.60
CA VAL A 162 -57.70 -8.09 27.51
C VAL A 162 -56.60 -9.14 27.71
N TRP A 163 -56.23 -9.43 28.95
CA TRP A 163 -55.28 -10.47 29.33
C TRP A 163 -55.70 -11.86 28.86
N ARG A 164 -56.95 -12.29 29.09
CA ARG A 164 -57.41 -13.61 28.63
C ARG A 164 -57.48 -13.70 27.11
N GLY A 165 -57.88 -12.64 26.42
CA GLY A 165 -57.83 -12.58 24.95
C GLY A 165 -56.40 -12.66 24.42
N LEU A 166 -55.48 -11.91 25.02
CA LEU A 166 -54.07 -11.87 24.61
C LEU A 166 -53.31 -13.14 24.97
N SER A 167 -53.68 -13.83 26.05
CA SER A 167 -53.10 -15.13 26.45
C SER A 167 -53.48 -16.24 25.47
N PHE A 168 -54.72 -16.22 24.97
CA PHE A 168 -55.19 -17.21 23.99
C PHE A 168 -54.55 -16.96 22.61
N VAL A 169 -54.51 -15.69 22.18
CA VAL A 169 -53.76 -15.29 20.97
C VAL A 169 -52.27 -15.58 21.13
N GLY A 170 -51.69 -15.35 22.31
CA GLY A 170 -50.30 -15.64 22.62
C GLY A 170 -49.97 -17.14 22.55
N ARG A 171 -50.89 -18.01 22.98
CA ARG A 171 -50.75 -19.48 22.88
C ARG A 171 -50.89 -19.96 21.44
N ILE A 172 -51.87 -19.44 20.68
CA ILE A 172 -52.00 -19.71 19.25
C ILE A 172 -50.77 -19.20 18.49
N VAL A 173 -50.25 -18.02 18.84
CA VAL A 173 -49.03 -17.48 18.25
C VAL A 173 -47.81 -18.31 18.67
N LEU A 174 -47.67 -18.77 19.91
CA LEU A 174 -46.54 -19.61 20.34
C LEU A 174 -46.59 -21.02 19.75
N ASP A 175 -47.77 -21.63 19.64
CA ASP A 175 -47.95 -22.96 19.03
C ASP A 175 -47.86 -22.90 17.49
N LEU A 176 -48.23 -21.78 16.87
CA LEU A 176 -48.01 -21.54 15.45
C LEU A 176 -46.56 -21.07 15.17
N VAL A 177 -45.90 -20.45 16.14
CA VAL A 177 -44.51 -20.01 16.09
C VAL A 177 -43.59 -21.15 16.53
N ASP A 178 -43.58 -22.20 15.72
CA ASP A 178 -42.31 -22.87 15.39
C ASP A 178 -41.28 -21.75 15.11
N ALA A 179 -40.06 -21.83 15.65
CA ALA A 179 -39.08 -20.71 15.66
C ALA A 179 -38.78 -20.10 14.25
N ARG A 180 -39.24 -20.79 13.20
CA ARG A 180 -39.35 -20.34 11.81
C ARG A 180 -40.32 -19.17 11.58
N LEU A 181 -41.46 -19.07 12.27
CA LEU A 181 -42.48 -18.04 12.05
C LEU A 181 -42.18 -16.71 12.77
N LEU A 182 -41.49 -16.72 13.91
CA LEU A 182 -40.96 -15.48 14.52
C LEU A 182 -39.89 -14.84 13.60
N MET A 183 -39.12 -15.70 12.91
CA MET A 183 -38.25 -15.28 11.82
C MET A 183 -39.04 -14.70 10.64
N ILE A 184 -40.22 -15.20 10.30
CA ILE A 184 -41.06 -14.65 9.23
C ILE A 184 -41.75 -13.36 9.67
N ALA A 185 -42.18 -13.22 10.92
CA ALA A 185 -42.91 -12.05 11.43
C ALA A 185 -41.99 -10.84 11.73
N PHE A 186 -40.76 -11.07 12.19
CA PHE A 186 -39.77 -10.00 12.40
C PHE A 186 -38.78 -9.84 11.22
N SER A 187 -38.79 -10.73 10.23
CA SER A 187 -38.07 -10.54 8.97
C SER A 187 -38.46 -9.22 8.29
N PRO A 188 -39.75 -8.86 8.14
CA PRO A 188 -40.15 -7.57 7.58
C PRO A 188 -39.55 -6.38 8.34
N ALA A 189 -39.59 -6.39 9.68
CA ALA A 189 -39.06 -5.30 10.48
C ALA A 189 -37.53 -5.15 10.32
N LEU A 190 -36.78 -6.27 10.29
CA LEU A 190 -35.34 -6.25 10.03
C LEU A 190 -35.01 -5.90 8.56
N LEU A 191 -35.89 -6.26 7.62
CA LEU A 191 -35.82 -5.85 6.23
C LEU A 191 -36.10 -4.37 6.04
N VAL A 192 -36.86 -3.72 6.94
CA VAL A 192 -37.10 -2.26 6.95
C VAL A 192 -36.00 -1.50 7.72
N LEU A 193 -35.44 -2.07 8.78
CA LEU A 193 -34.42 -1.40 9.58
C LEU A 193 -33.11 -1.17 8.79
N ARG A 194 -32.71 -2.14 7.96
CA ARG A 194 -31.53 -2.01 7.09
C ARG A 194 -31.63 -0.84 6.11
N PRO A 195 -32.69 -0.69 5.30
CA PRO A 195 -32.83 0.45 4.40
C PRO A 195 -32.99 1.76 5.17
N VAL A 196 -33.62 1.79 6.35
CA VAL A 196 -33.70 3.01 7.17
C VAL A 196 -32.31 3.44 7.66
N MET A 197 -31.52 2.51 8.21
CA MET A 197 -30.14 2.81 8.64
C MET A 197 -29.25 3.19 7.46
N ALA A 198 -29.36 2.48 6.34
CA ALA A 198 -28.67 2.84 5.11
C ALA A 198 -29.10 4.23 4.61
N ARG A 199 -30.38 4.59 4.72
CA ARG A 199 -30.89 5.91 4.34
C ARG A 199 -30.39 7.00 5.28
N LEU A 200 -30.31 6.74 6.58
CA LEU A 200 -29.69 7.66 7.56
C LEU A 200 -28.20 7.85 7.28
N GLN A 201 -27.47 6.78 7.00
CA GLN A 201 -26.05 6.85 6.64
C GLN A 201 -25.83 7.56 5.30
N ARG A 202 -26.67 7.30 4.30
CA ARG A 202 -26.72 8.04 3.02
C ARG A 202 -27.06 9.50 3.24
N ARG A 203 -27.98 9.84 4.14
CA ARG A 203 -28.30 11.23 4.48
C ARG A 203 -27.11 11.92 5.13
N ARG A 204 -26.45 11.30 6.11
CA ARG A 204 -25.25 11.84 6.76
C ARG A 204 -24.10 12.06 5.79
N SER A 205 -23.83 11.11 4.89
CA SER A 205 -22.81 11.23 3.84
C SER A 205 -23.17 12.26 2.77
N ARG A 206 -24.45 12.36 2.37
CA ARG A 206 -24.94 13.44 1.50
C ARG A 206 -24.74 14.81 2.12
N THR A 207 -24.91 14.93 3.43
CA THR A 207 -24.64 16.19 4.12
C THR A 207 -23.14 16.47 4.35
N GLY A 208 -22.22 15.56 4.02
CA GLY A 208 -20.79 15.74 4.30
C GLY A 208 -20.41 15.66 5.78
N ALA A 209 -21.28 15.14 6.65
CA ALA A 209 -20.96 14.95 8.08
C ALA A 209 -20.08 13.70 8.32
N LEU A 210 -20.09 12.78 7.36
CA LEU A 210 -19.50 11.45 7.44
C LEU A 210 -18.91 11.11 6.07
N LEU A 211 -17.63 10.79 6.03
CA LEU A 211 -16.99 10.20 4.86
C LEU A 211 -16.75 8.73 5.16
N ALA A 212 -17.52 7.83 4.54
CA ALA A 212 -17.48 6.41 4.85
C ALA A 212 -16.98 5.58 3.68
N GLN A 213 -16.08 4.65 3.97
CA GLN A 213 -15.70 3.59 3.06
C GLN A 213 -16.72 2.45 3.15
N VAL A 214 -17.03 1.81 2.02
CA VAL A 214 -17.96 0.67 2.00
C VAL A 214 -17.38 -0.48 2.83
N GLY A 215 -18.02 -0.79 3.96
CA GLY A 215 -17.57 -1.84 4.88
C GLY A 215 -16.27 -1.53 5.64
N GLY A 216 -15.75 -0.31 5.52
CA GLY A 216 -14.47 0.10 6.07
C GLY A 216 -14.59 1.14 7.21
N PRO A 217 -13.45 1.72 7.63
CA PRO A 217 -13.45 2.87 8.53
C PRO A 217 -14.18 4.07 7.90
N TYR A 218 -14.63 4.98 8.74
CA TYR A 218 -15.25 6.22 8.30
C TYR A 218 -14.67 7.41 9.06
N LEU A 219 -14.58 8.56 8.39
CA LEU A 219 -14.14 9.81 8.97
C LEU A 219 -15.34 10.61 9.45
N THR A 220 -15.22 11.15 10.67
CA THR A 220 -16.12 12.14 11.23
C THR A 220 -15.33 13.30 11.81
N VAL A 221 -15.96 14.45 11.95
CA VAL A 221 -15.39 15.55 12.72
C VAL A 221 -16.25 15.78 13.94
N LYS A 222 -15.62 15.75 15.12
CA LYS A 222 -16.27 16.03 16.41
C LYS A 222 -15.39 16.99 17.19
N SER A 223 -15.93 18.15 17.56
CA SER A 223 -15.22 19.18 18.35
C SER A 223 -13.90 19.63 17.71
N GLY A 224 -13.91 19.91 16.39
CA GLY A 224 -12.71 20.33 15.64
C GLY A 224 -11.63 19.25 15.47
N LYS A 225 -11.94 18.00 15.83
CA LYS A 225 -11.03 16.86 15.66
C LYS A 225 -11.56 15.93 14.59
N LEU A 226 -10.74 15.66 13.58
CA LEU A 226 -10.96 14.61 12.60
C LEU A 226 -10.74 13.26 13.30
N ARG A 227 -11.79 12.44 13.35
CA ARG A 227 -11.78 11.11 13.96
C ARG A 227 -11.99 10.07 12.89
N ILE A 228 -11.25 8.98 13.02
CA ILE A 228 -11.45 7.81 12.17
C ILE A 228 -12.02 6.72 13.04
N GLU A 229 -13.25 6.34 12.72
CA GLU A 229 -14.04 5.45 13.52
C GLU A 229 -14.24 4.13 12.75
N ARG A 230 -14.15 3.00 13.46
CA ARG A 230 -14.52 1.67 12.97
C ARG A 230 -15.60 1.14 13.91
N GLY A 231 -16.83 1.09 13.44
CA GLY A 231 -17.98 0.79 14.29
C GLY A 231 -18.26 1.95 15.26
N LYS A 232 -18.18 1.72 16.57
CA LYS A 232 -18.37 2.77 17.60
C LYS A 232 -17.06 3.34 18.15
N GLU A 233 -15.94 2.76 17.74
CA GLU A 233 -14.64 3.04 18.32
C GLU A 233 -13.84 4.01 17.46
N ALA A 234 -13.16 4.97 18.10
CA ALA A 234 -12.28 5.92 17.44
C ALA A 234 -10.83 5.40 17.45
N ILE A 235 -10.34 4.98 16.28
CA ILE A 235 -8.98 4.45 16.11
C ILE A 235 -7.95 5.58 16.22
N ILE A 236 -8.15 6.67 15.47
CA ILE A 236 -7.18 7.78 15.39
C ILE A 236 -7.91 9.13 15.44
N LYS A 237 -7.27 10.13 16.06
CA LYS A 237 -7.79 11.48 16.24
C LYS A 237 -6.75 12.52 15.82
N PHE A 238 -7.08 13.37 14.86
CA PHE A 238 -6.27 14.53 14.47
C PHE A 238 -7.01 15.81 14.80
N ARG A 239 -6.29 16.87 15.15
CA ARG A 239 -6.87 18.22 15.18
C ARG A 239 -6.91 18.75 13.75
N ILE A 240 -7.96 19.49 13.41
CA ILE A 240 -8.05 20.19 12.12
C ILE A 240 -7.47 21.59 12.30
N GLY A 241 -6.56 21.99 11.42
CA GLY A 241 -5.94 23.31 11.50
C GLY A 241 -4.67 23.44 10.65
N PRO A 242 -4.02 24.63 10.67
CA PRO A 242 -2.90 24.96 9.80
C PRO A 242 -1.54 24.49 10.35
N ARG A 243 -1.47 23.91 11.55
CA ARG A 243 -0.18 23.49 12.12
C ARG A 243 0.34 22.23 11.41
N ARG A 244 1.66 22.02 11.44
CA ARG A 244 2.32 20.87 10.76
C ARG A 244 1.80 19.50 11.17
N SER A 245 1.28 19.36 12.40
CA SER A 245 0.72 18.10 12.91
C SER A 245 -0.80 17.99 12.80
N GLU A 246 -1.45 18.98 12.19
CA GLU A 246 -2.91 19.08 12.08
C GLU A 246 -3.37 18.72 10.67
N ALA A 247 -4.53 18.09 10.58
CA ALA A 247 -5.12 17.75 9.30
C ALA A 247 -5.66 19.02 8.64
N SER A 248 -5.21 19.31 7.42
CA SER A 248 -5.69 20.46 6.63
C SER A 248 -6.22 20.05 5.26
N THR A 249 -5.72 18.93 4.73
CA THR A 249 -5.96 18.54 3.34
C THR A 249 -6.25 17.05 3.24
N LEU A 250 -7.23 16.70 2.41
CA LEU A 250 -7.55 15.35 2.02
C LEU A 250 -7.07 15.15 0.58
N LEU A 251 -6.21 14.16 0.36
CA LEU A 251 -5.74 13.78 -0.96
C LEU A 251 -6.38 12.45 -1.35
N LEU A 252 -7.37 12.51 -2.24
CA LEU A 252 -7.95 11.34 -2.86
C LEU A 252 -7.08 10.96 -4.05
N TYR A 253 -6.43 9.80 -3.97
CA TYR A 253 -5.51 9.36 -5.01
C TYR A 253 -6.08 8.20 -5.82
N HIS A 254 -5.75 8.20 -7.10
CA HIS A 254 -5.94 7.09 -8.01
C HIS A 254 -4.58 6.64 -8.53
N TYR A 255 -4.15 5.46 -8.09
CA TYR A 255 -2.93 4.83 -8.57
C TYR A 255 -3.29 3.81 -9.64
N THR A 256 -2.91 4.13 -10.88
CA THR A 256 -2.98 3.19 -11.99
C THR A 256 -1.58 2.61 -12.19
N PRO A 257 -1.40 1.28 -12.12
CA PRO A 257 -0.12 0.69 -12.50
C PRO A 257 0.18 1.11 -13.93
N THR A 258 1.33 1.75 -14.15
CA THR A 258 1.84 1.91 -15.51
C THR A 258 1.96 0.49 -16.06
N PRO A 259 1.26 0.15 -17.16
CA PRO A 259 1.40 -1.17 -17.75
C PRO A 259 2.88 -1.36 -18.04
N LEU A 260 3.46 -2.45 -17.51
CA LEU A 260 4.83 -2.83 -17.82
C LEU A 260 4.91 -2.83 -19.34
N ARG A 261 5.59 -1.83 -19.91
CA ARG A 261 5.83 -1.78 -21.34
C ARG A 261 6.51 -3.12 -21.63
N PRO A 262 5.91 -3.98 -22.48
CA PRO A 262 6.54 -5.25 -22.78
C PRO A 262 7.97 -4.91 -23.19
N PRO A 263 8.98 -5.64 -22.65
CA PRO A 263 10.38 -5.34 -22.94
C PRO A 263 10.44 -5.19 -24.45
N ALA A 264 10.87 -4.01 -24.91
CA ALA A 264 10.88 -3.72 -26.33
C ALA A 264 11.61 -4.89 -26.97
N HIS A 265 10.88 -5.74 -27.70
CA HIS A 265 11.50 -6.85 -28.38
C HIS A 265 12.62 -6.20 -29.17
N PRO A 266 13.89 -6.59 -28.96
CA PRO A 266 14.96 -6.03 -29.75
C PRO A 266 14.55 -6.32 -31.18
N THR A 267 14.12 -5.29 -31.90
CA THR A 267 13.90 -5.37 -33.35
C THR A 267 15.20 -5.94 -33.86
N PRO A 268 15.20 -7.13 -34.49
CA PRO A 268 16.43 -7.71 -34.99
C PRO A 268 17.03 -6.67 -35.93
N THR A 269 18.08 -6.00 -35.47
CA THR A 269 18.94 -5.22 -36.33
C THR A 269 19.61 -6.25 -37.21
N GLU A 270 19.02 -6.47 -38.37
CA GLU A 270 19.62 -7.17 -39.49
C GLU A 270 20.89 -6.39 -39.86
N SER A 271 21.98 -6.74 -39.19
CA SER A 271 23.31 -6.17 -39.38
C SER A 271 23.93 -6.86 -40.59
N THR A 272 23.52 -6.42 -41.77
CA THR A 272 24.21 -6.75 -43.03
C THR A 272 25.44 -5.85 -43.16
N ALA A 273 26.42 -6.01 -42.27
CA ALA A 273 27.70 -5.32 -42.36
C ALA A 273 28.68 -6.15 -43.20
N ARG A 274 28.87 -5.71 -44.44
CA ARG A 274 29.89 -6.20 -45.37
C ARG A 274 31.28 -5.74 -44.87
N PRO A 275 32.32 -6.59 -44.82
CA PRO A 275 33.63 -6.17 -44.35
C PRO A 275 34.29 -5.25 -45.39
N ALA A 276 34.57 -4.01 -45.02
CA ALA A 276 35.47 -3.13 -45.76
C ALA A 276 36.85 -3.20 -45.10
N THR A 277 37.82 -3.73 -45.83
CA THR A 277 39.26 -3.65 -45.50
C THR A 277 39.75 -2.25 -45.86
N SER A 278 40.20 -1.46 -44.88
CA SER A 278 40.96 -0.23 -45.13
C SER A 278 42.32 -0.30 -44.46
N ASP A 279 43.37 -0.45 -45.28
CA ASP A 279 44.75 -0.15 -44.90
C ASP A 279 44.93 1.38 -44.92
N GLY A 280 45.28 1.99 -43.79
CA GLY A 280 45.50 3.44 -43.75
C GLY A 280 45.79 3.99 -42.36
N ARG A 281 47.06 4.35 -42.15
CA ARG A 281 47.61 5.02 -40.96
C ARG A 281 46.80 6.29 -40.59
N SER A 282 46.66 6.48 -39.27
CA SER A 282 46.05 7.62 -38.56
C SER A 282 44.52 7.58 -38.45
N ALA A 283 44.04 7.02 -37.34
CA ALA A 283 42.62 7.05 -36.97
C ALA A 283 42.41 7.97 -35.75
N SER A 284 41.64 9.04 -35.95
CA SER A 284 40.95 9.75 -34.88
C SER A 284 39.52 9.20 -34.87
N GLY A 285 39.21 8.30 -33.93
CA GLY A 285 37.91 7.63 -33.87
C GLY A 285 37.24 7.82 -32.51
N SER A 286 35.99 8.28 -32.53
CA SER A 286 35.10 8.30 -31.36
C SER A 286 34.29 7.00 -31.38
N ALA A 287 34.53 6.10 -30.42
CA ALA A 287 33.85 4.81 -30.36
C ALA A 287 33.01 4.69 -29.08
N VAL A 288 31.75 4.30 -29.24
CA VAL A 288 30.86 3.87 -28.15
C VAL A 288 30.66 2.37 -28.33
N GLY A 289 31.38 1.56 -27.55
CA GLY A 289 31.34 0.10 -27.62
C GLY A 289 32.32 -0.58 -26.64
N PRO A 290 32.19 -1.90 -26.42
CA PRO A 290 32.96 -2.66 -25.42
C PRO A 290 34.47 -2.69 -25.72
N PRO A 291 35.33 -2.96 -24.72
CA PRO A 291 36.72 -2.49 -24.73
C PRO A 291 37.59 -3.16 -25.79
N ALA A 292 38.38 -2.35 -26.50
CA ALA A 292 39.44 -2.81 -27.38
C ALA A 292 40.67 -3.20 -26.53
N VAL A 293 41.10 -4.45 -26.64
CA VAL A 293 42.40 -4.92 -26.12
C VAL A 293 43.44 -4.60 -27.19
N SER A 294 44.37 -3.70 -26.90
CA SER A 294 45.46 -3.36 -27.81
C SER A 294 46.78 -3.87 -27.24
N ASP A 295 47.36 -4.87 -27.91
CA ASP A 295 48.71 -5.33 -27.68
C ASP A 295 49.66 -4.61 -28.66
N ARG A 296 50.66 -3.91 -28.11
CA ARG A 296 51.91 -3.47 -28.76
C ARG A 296 51.93 -2.07 -29.41
N GLY A 297 52.84 -1.22 -28.90
CA GLY A 297 53.55 -0.18 -29.67
C GLY A 297 53.38 1.25 -29.19
N SER A 298 54.50 1.90 -28.82
CA SER A 298 54.58 3.33 -28.47
C SER A 298 53.96 4.24 -29.53
N ALA A 299 52.84 4.86 -29.18
CA ALA A 299 52.33 6.07 -29.84
C ALA A 299 51.52 6.90 -28.83
N ALA A 300 51.63 8.21 -28.90
CA ALA A 300 50.80 9.13 -28.15
C ALA A 300 49.35 9.03 -28.68
N ALA A 301 48.41 8.64 -27.82
CA ALA A 301 46.99 8.53 -28.15
C ALA A 301 46.17 9.36 -27.16
N SER A 302 45.27 10.18 -27.70
CA SER A 302 44.23 10.88 -26.95
C SER A 302 42.91 10.13 -27.12
N VAL A 303 42.38 9.54 -26.04
CA VAL A 303 41.13 8.77 -26.05
C VAL A 303 40.15 9.40 -25.07
N SER A 304 38.96 9.76 -25.54
CA SER A 304 37.81 10.11 -24.71
C SER A 304 36.86 8.92 -24.67
N ALA A 305 36.59 8.38 -23.48
CA ALA A 305 35.66 7.26 -23.30
C ALA A 305 34.68 7.55 -22.14
N VAL A 306 33.43 7.16 -22.33
CA VAL A 306 32.39 7.14 -21.29
C VAL A 306 32.03 5.68 -21.07
N GLY A 307 32.60 5.05 -20.04
CA GLY A 307 32.43 3.62 -19.75
C GLY A 307 33.37 3.09 -18.66
N PRO A 308 33.20 1.83 -18.22
CA PRO A 308 33.99 1.21 -17.14
C PRO A 308 35.49 1.09 -17.49
N PRO A 309 36.40 1.01 -16.48
CA PRO A 309 37.81 1.33 -16.67
C PRO A 309 38.57 0.30 -17.51
N ALA A 310 39.56 0.78 -18.27
CA ALA A 310 40.52 -0.04 -19.00
C ALA A 310 41.66 -0.50 -18.07
N ILE A 311 42.05 -1.77 -18.18
CA ILE A 311 43.25 -2.33 -17.52
C ILE A 311 44.37 -2.28 -18.54
N SER A 312 45.50 -1.64 -18.19
CA SER A 312 46.69 -1.57 -19.05
C SER A 312 47.90 -2.05 -18.28
N ASP A 313 48.55 -3.10 -18.77
CA ASP A 313 49.80 -3.63 -18.25
C ASP A 313 50.98 -3.06 -19.07
N ARG A 314 51.90 -2.38 -18.37
CA ARG A 314 53.22 -1.87 -18.82
C ARG A 314 53.28 -0.74 -19.86
N GLY A 315 53.99 0.32 -19.46
CA GLY A 315 54.81 1.13 -20.37
C GLY A 315 54.79 2.63 -20.05
N SER A 316 55.97 3.24 -19.92
CA SER A 316 56.13 4.68 -19.76
C SER A 316 55.66 5.44 -21.00
N ALA A 317 54.48 6.05 -20.92
CA ALA A 317 54.04 7.08 -21.86
C ALA A 317 53.14 8.09 -21.14
N ALA A 318 53.24 9.36 -21.52
CA ALA A 318 52.34 10.41 -21.06
C ALA A 318 50.99 10.26 -21.79
N ALA A 319 49.97 9.77 -21.09
CA ALA A 319 48.60 9.71 -21.59
C ALA A 319 47.74 10.71 -20.81
N SER A 320 46.98 11.54 -21.53
CA SER A 320 45.91 12.37 -20.97
C SER A 320 44.59 11.64 -21.16
N VAL A 321 44.04 11.10 -20.08
CA VAL A 321 42.73 10.42 -20.07
C VAL A 321 41.72 11.33 -19.38
N SER A 322 40.62 11.64 -20.06
CA SER A 322 39.49 12.37 -19.49
C SER A 322 38.31 11.41 -19.40
N ALA A 323 37.98 10.96 -18.20
CA ALA A 323 36.88 10.01 -17.95
C ALA A 323 35.91 10.57 -16.91
N VAL A 324 34.61 10.29 -17.09
CA VAL A 324 33.57 10.54 -16.09
C VAL A 324 33.17 9.17 -15.53
N GLY A 325 33.79 8.76 -14.41
CA GLY A 325 33.61 7.45 -13.78
C GLY A 325 34.63 7.18 -12.67
N PRO A 326 34.48 6.09 -11.87
CA PRO A 326 35.39 5.77 -10.75
C PRO A 326 36.84 5.55 -11.21
N PRO A 327 37.84 5.84 -10.37
CA PRO A 327 39.23 5.98 -10.81
C PRO A 327 39.88 4.65 -11.23
N ALA A 328 40.82 4.74 -12.16
CA ALA A 328 41.65 3.62 -12.61
C ALA A 328 42.75 3.29 -11.59
N ILE A 329 42.99 1.99 -11.35
CA ILE A 329 44.10 1.49 -10.54
C ILE A 329 45.31 1.34 -11.48
N SER A 330 46.43 1.99 -11.14
CA SER A 330 47.70 1.86 -11.88
C SER A 330 48.82 1.53 -10.90
N ASP A 331 49.54 0.44 -11.18
CA ASP A 331 50.43 -0.21 -10.20
C ASP A 331 51.89 0.29 -10.26
N ARG A 332 52.24 1.23 -11.15
CA ARG A 332 53.56 1.88 -11.15
C ARG A 332 53.64 3.02 -12.18
N GLY A 333 53.89 4.24 -11.71
CA GLY A 333 54.36 5.34 -12.55
C GLY A 333 53.65 6.67 -12.30
N ARG A 334 54.42 7.75 -12.45
CA ARG A 334 54.00 9.13 -12.20
C ARG A 334 53.05 9.59 -13.32
N ALA A 335 51.75 9.59 -13.05
CA ALA A 335 50.73 10.20 -13.91
C ALA A 335 50.15 11.44 -13.25
N ALA A 336 50.00 12.53 -14.00
CA ALA A 336 49.22 13.70 -13.58
C ALA A 336 47.76 13.45 -13.97
N ALA A 337 46.94 13.01 -13.02
CA ALA A 337 45.49 12.91 -13.18
C ALA A 337 44.82 14.15 -12.59
N SER A 338 43.95 14.80 -13.36
CA SER A 338 43.07 15.86 -12.86
C SER A 338 41.66 15.28 -12.78
N ALA A 339 41.17 15.04 -11.56
CA ALA A 339 39.81 14.58 -11.29
C ALA A 339 39.09 15.58 -10.40
N ALA A 340 37.80 15.82 -10.68
CA ALA A 340 36.94 16.70 -9.90
C ALA A 340 36.15 15.88 -8.85
N ALA A 341 36.81 15.35 -7.81
CA ALA A 341 36.24 14.91 -6.52
C ALA A 341 37.35 14.51 -5.51
N GLU A 342 37.03 14.56 -4.21
CA GLU A 342 37.83 14.49 -2.96
C GLU A 342 39.12 13.59 -2.89
N PRO A 343 40.07 13.89 -1.96
CA PRO A 343 41.46 13.41 -2.05
C PRO A 343 41.67 11.97 -1.54
N ALA A 344 42.70 11.33 -2.09
CA ALA A 344 43.09 9.95 -1.85
C ALA A 344 43.78 9.73 -0.48
N MET A 345 43.50 8.56 0.13
CA MET A 345 44.27 8.00 1.24
C MET A 345 45.65 7.51 0.74
N SER A 346 46.71 8.00 1.37
CA SER A 346 48.09 7.53 1.19
C SER A 346 48.56 6.89 2.50
N ASP A 347 48.95 5.62 2.45
CA ASP A 347 49.43 4.86 3.60
C ASP A 347 50.95 5.06 3.78
N ARG A 348 51.37 5.55 4.95
CA ARG A 348 52.80 5.57 5.35
C ARG A 348 52.95 5.65 6.86
N GLY A 349 53.46 4.58 7.46
CA GLY A 349 53.78 4.50 8.89
C GLY A 349 55.13 5.11 9.27
N SER A 350 55.24 5.55 10.53
CA SER A 350 56.43 5.53 11.41
C SER A 350 56.10 6.08 12.81
N ALA A 351 56.60 5.43 13.86
CA ALA A 351 56.67 5.86 15.27
C ALA A 351 58.18 5.96 15.67
N PRO A 352 58.66 6.41 16.88
CA PRO A 352 57.98 6.54 18.20
C PRO A 352 58.36 7.76 19.13
N ALA A 353 57.59 7.94 20.24
CA ALA A 353 57.86 8.38 21.65
C ALA A 353 58.92 9.47 22.03
N PRO A 354 58.89 10.17 23.22
CA PRO A 354 58.39 9.72 24.54
C PRO A 354 57.66 10.75 25.45
N ALA A 355 57.36 10.28 26.67
CA ALA A 355 56.47 10.80 27.71
C ALA A 355 56.99 11.98 28.56
N SER A 356 56.07 12.67 29.26
CA SER A 356 56.32 13.40 30.51
C SER A 356 55.05 13.57 31.34
N THR A 357 55.19 13.25 32.63
CA THR A 357 54.21 13.23 33.73
C THR A 357 53.99 14.62 34.34
N GLY A 358 52.80 14.90 34.91
CA GLY A 358 52.67 16.00 35.89
C GLY A 358 51.26 16.53 36.19
N ALA A 359 50.72 16.14 37.36
CA ALA A 359 49.90 16.90 38.32
C ALA A 359 48.54 17.54 37.93
N GLN A 360 47.50 17.12 38.66
CA GLN A 360 46.26 17.85 38.99
C GLN A 360 46.48 18.84 40.17
N PRO A 361 45.48 19.58 40.71
CA PRO A 361 44.15 20.02 40.21
C PRO A 361 43.85 21.52 40.49
N ILE A 362 42.98 22.20 39.71
CA ILE A 362 42.16 23.32 40.24
C ILE A 362 40.78 23.35 39.56
N ALA A 363 39.75 23.46 40.40
CA ALA A 363 38.34 23.60 40.08
C ALA A 363 37.99 24.95 39.44
N SER A 364 37.04 24.97 38.48
CA SER A 364 36.25 26.16 38.12
C SER A 364 35.05 25.81 37.21
N GLY A 365 33.84 26.00 37.74
CA GLY A 365 32.65 26.60 37.09
C GLY A 365 32.01 25.96 35.84
N PRO A 366 30.68 25.73 35.83
CA PRO A 366 29.97 25.25 34.64
C PRO A 366 29.78 26.40 33.62
N ARG A 367 30.37 26.23 32.44
CA ARG A 367 30.14 27.08 31.25
C ARG A 367 29.00 26.48 30.42
N PRO A 368 27.99 27.26 29.98
CA PRO A 368 26.90 26.74 29.18
C PRO A 368 27.35 26.38 27.77
N ALA A 369 26.88 25.24 27.27
CA ALA A 369 27.18 24.73 25.93
C ALA A 369 26.59 25.63 24.83
N PRO A 370 27.29 25.84 23.71
CA PRO A 370 26.72 26.47 22.53
C PRO A 370 25.73 25.53 21.83
N LYS A 371 24.57 26.07 21.46
CA LYS A 371 23.56 25.45 20.60
C LYS A 371 24.21 24.91 19.31
N PRO A 372 23.92 23.68 18.87
CA PRO A 372 24.29 23.24 17.53
C PRO A 372 23.48 24.04 16.50
N ALA A 373 24.17 24.61 15.52
CA ALA A 373 23.57 25.20 14.33
C ALA A 373 22.88 24.07 13.54
N GLU A 374 21.55 24.10 13.54
CA GLU A 374 20.70 23.24 12.74
C GLU A 374 20.74 23.74 11.30
N THR A 375 21.65 23.18 10.50
CA THR A 375 21.64 23.35 9.04
C THR A 375 20.40 22.65 8.50
N ALA A 376 19.31 23.41 8.39
CA ALA A 376 18.06 22.98 7.78
C ALA A 376 18.28 22.70 6.29
N ALA A 377 18.44 21.43 5.94
CA ALA A 377 18.19 20.97 4.58
C ALA A 377 16.71 21.26 4.26
N GLN A 378 16.46 22.09 3.25
CA GLN A 378 15.09 22.40 2.80
C GLN A 378 14.44 21.12 2.25
N PRO A 379 13.29 20.68 2.79
CA PRO A 379 12.56 19.58 2.18
C PRO A 379 12.00 20.05 0.83
N VAL A 380 12.29 19.28 -0.23
CA VAL A 380 11.66 19.43 -1.54
C VAL A 380 10.15 19.25 -1.36
N THR A 381 9.42 20.35 -1.36
CA THR A 381 7.95 20.32 -1.33
C THR A 381 7.45 19.89 -2.71
N PRO A 382 6.63 18.83 -2.83
CA PRO A 382 5.93 18.59 -4.08
C PRO A 382 5.00 19.78 -4.36
N ASN A 383 5.31 20.53 -5.41
CA ASN A 383 4.50 21.65 -5.85
C ASN A 383 3.24 21.10 -6.53
N PHE A 384 2.18 20.89 -5.75
CA PHE A 384 0.88 20.54 -6.28
C PHE A 384 0.31 21.79 -6.97
N GLY A 385 0.52 21.88 -8.27
CA GLY A 385 0.02 22.98 -9.09
C GLY A 385 -1.47 23.22 -8.86
N THR A 386 -1.84 24.50 -8.77
CA THR A 386 -3.22 24.97 -8.68
C THR A 386 -4.04 24.37 -9.84
N PRO A 387 -5.19 23.72 -9.59
CA PRO A 387 -5.99 23.14 -10.66
C PRO A 387 -6.56 24.25 -11.57
N PRO A 388 -6.65 24.03 -12.90
CA PRO A 388 -7.29 24.98 -13.79
C PRO A 388 -8.79 25.05 -13.49
N SER A 389 -9.32 26.27 -13.37
CA SER A 389 -10.76 26.54 -13.25
C SER A 389 -11.51 25.93 -14.43
N ALA A 390 -12.38 24.97 -14.16
CA ALA A 390 -13.29 24.42 -15.15
C ALA A 390 -14.53 25.32 -15.26
N GLU A 391 -14.75 25.89 -16.44
CA GLU A 391 -16.01 26.57 -16.80
C GLU A 391 -17.16 25.55 -16.96
N PRO A 392 -18.40 25.90 -16.58
CA PRO A 392 -19.55 25.03 -16.75
C PRO A 392 -20.11 25.10 -18.18
N GLY A 393 -19.82 24.08 -18.99
CA GLY A 393 -20.44 23.87 -20.30
C GLY A 393 -21.88 23.36 -20.20
N SER A 394 -22.80 24.09 -20.84
CA SER A 394 -24.24 23.83 -20.96
C SER A 394 -24.55 22.46 -21.59
N VAL A 395 -25.48 21.74 -20.99
CA VAL A 395 -26.03 20.46 -21.47
C VAL A 395 -27.22 20.74 -22.40
N LEU A 396 -27.06 20.43 -23.69
CA LEU A 396 -28.16 20.31 -24.65
C LEU A 396 -28.57 18.83 -24.77
N SER A 397 -29.84 18.57 -24.47
CA SER A 397 -30.53 17.29 -24.71
C SER A 397 -30.69 17.02 -26.21
N PRO A 398 -30.59 15.76 -26.69
CA PRO A 398 -31.16 15.38 -27.97
C PRO A 398 -32.50 14.66 -27.80
N ALA A 399 -33.47 15.16 -28.56
CA ALA A 399 -34.79 14.58 -28.76
C ALA A 399 -34.72 13.29 -29.59
N ALA A 400 -35.66 12.40 -29.33
CA ALA A 400 -35.90 11.18 -30.06
C ALA A 400 -36.47 11.48 -31.46
N VAL A 401 -35.86 10.90 -32.49
CA VAL A 401 -36.48 10.65 -33.79
C VAL A 401 -36.10 9.23 -34.18
N GLY A 402 -37.10 8.35 -34.27
CA GLY A 402 -36.96 7.02 -34.82
C GLY A 402 -37.17 7.06 -36.33
N ASP A 403 -36.42 6.24 -37.04
CA ASP A 403 -36.84 5.73 -38.34
C ASP A 403 -36.37 4.28 -38.46
N GLY A 404 -37.33 3.44 -38.85
CA GLY A 404 -37.14 2.02 -39.06
C GLY A 404 -36.43 1.75 -40.38
N SER A 405 -35.38 0.93 -40.32
CA SER A 405 -34.85 0.20 -41.47
C SER A 405 -34.27 -1.10 -40.95
N GLY A 406 -34.79 -2.21 -41.47
CA GLY A 406 -34.44 -3.57 -41.05
C GLY A 406 -32.97 -3.91 -41.34
N PRO A 407 -32.39 -4.84 -40.58
CA PRO A 407 -30.98 -5.20 -40.74
C PRO A 407 -30.79 -6.10 -41.99
N PRO A 408 -29.79 -5.83 -42.84
CA PRO A 408 -29.31 -6.82 -43.80
C PRO A 408 -28.58 -7.96 -43.06
N ALA A 409 -28.80 -9.19 -43.53
CA ALA A 409 -28.14 -10.39 -43.03
C ALA A 409 -26.62 -10.27 -43.13
N ALA A 410 -25.95 -10.19 -41.97
CA ALA A 410 -24.50 -10.15 -41.88
C ALA A 410 -23.92 -11.56 -42.04
N VAL A 411 -23.11 -11.73 -43.08
CA VAL A 411 -22.18 -12.84 -43.28
C VAL A 411 -21.16 -12.81 -42.13
N GLY A 412 -21.10 -13.89 -41.35
CA GLY A 412 -20.25 -13.99 -40.17
C GLY A 412 -18.80 -14.30 -40.52
N ASP A 413 -17.97 -13.26 -40.60
CA ASP A 413 -16.53 -13.42 -40.48
C ASP A 413 -16.20 -13.75 -39.02
N GLY A 414 -15.63 -14.93 -38.78
CA GLY A 414 -15.27 -15.49 -37.46
C GLY A 414 -14.17 -14.75 -36.69
N SER A 415 -14.09 -13.43 -36.83
CA SER A 415 -13.27 -12.56 -36.00
C SER A 415 -13.94 -12.43 -34.63
N GLY A 416 -13.63 -13.36 -33.72
CA GLY A 416 -14.09 -13.29 -32.33
C GLY A 416 -13.82 -11.89 -31.75
N PRO A 417 -14.73 -11.34 -30.93
CA PRO A 417 -14.58 -9.99 -30.40
C PRO A 417 -13.21 -9.87 -29.73
N PRO A 418 -12.45 -8.79 -29.99
CA PRO A 418 -11.14 -8.60 -29.39
C PRO A 418 -11.28 -8.76 -27.88
N ALA A 419 -10.55 -9.73 -27.32
CA ALA A 419 -10.62 -10.06 -25.90
C ALA A 419 -10.58 -8.75 -25.11
N ALA A 420 -11.72 -8.39 -24.50
CA ALA A 420 -11.87 -7.09 -23.86
C ALA A 420 -10.71 -6.92 -22.88
N ALA A 421 -9.85 -5.93 -23.15
CA ALA A 421 -8.65 -5.70 -22.36
C ALA A 421 -9.06 -5.58 -20.90
N VAL A 422 -8.76 -6.61 -20.11
CA VAL A 422 -9.09 -6.64 -18.68
C VAL A 422 -8.33 -5.48 -18.06
N SER A 423 -9.07 -4.41 -17.75
CA SER A 423 -8.47 -3.20 -17.20
C SER A 423 -7.70 -3.57 -15.95
N ALA A 424 -6.40 -3.25 -15.94
CA ALA A 424 -5.54 -3.54 -14.81
C ALA A 424 -6.19 -2.95 -13.55
N PRO A 425 -6.23 -3.70 -12.43
CA PRO A 425 -6.86 -3.21 -11.22
C PRO A 425 -6.15 -1.93 -10.79
N SER A 426 -6.90 -0.85 -10.56
CA SER A 426 -6.35 0.39 -10.00
C SER A 426 -6.48 0.38 -8.47
N ALA A 427 -5.53 1.01 -7.79
CA ALA A 427 -5.61 1.24 -6.35
C ALA A 427 -6.14 2.65 -6.09
N VAL A 428 -7.18 2.75 -5.26
CA VAL A 428 -7.74 4.02 -4.80
C VAL A 428 -7.53 4.11 -3.30
N GLY A 429 -7.34 5.32 -2.77
CA GLY A 429 -7.24 5.54 -1.34
C GLY A 429 -7.28 7.03 -1.00
N LEU A 430 -7.21 7.31 0.30
CA LEU A 430 -7.25 8.67 0.83
C LEU A 430 -6.04 8.89 1.72
N PHE A 431 -5.31 9.98 1.50
CA PHE A 431 -4.34 10.48 2.45
C PHE A 431 -4.90 11.69 3.19
N VAL A 432 -4.62 11.77 4.49
CA VAL A 432 -4.78 12.97 5.30
C VAL A 432 -3.44 13.67 5.36
N LEU A 433 -3.36 14.88 4.83
CA LEU A 433 -2.14 15.68 4.77
C LEU A 433 -2.21 16.86 5.75
N SER A 434 -1.04 17.28 6.20
CA SER A 434 -0.87 18.54 6.93
C SER A 434 -0.85 19.75 5.99
N ALA A 435 -0.82 20.95 6.57
CA ALA A 435 -0.77 22.20 5.82
C ALA A 435 0.49 22.33 4.93
N THR A 436 1.55 21.58 5.26
CA THR A 436 2.79 21.53 4.47
C THR A 436 2.81 20.38 3.46
N GLY A 437 1.69 19.68 3.28
CA GLY A 437 1.59 18.53 2.38
C GLY A 437 2.17 17.23 2.94
N GLN A 438 2.59 17.19 4.21
CA GLN A 438 3.14 15.97 4.82
C GLN A 438 2.03 14.94 5.07
N PRO A 439 2.18 13.67 4.64
CA PRO A 439 1.17 12.64 4.87
C PRO A 439 1.12 12.22 6.35
N LEU A 440 0.02 12.57 7.02
CA LEU A 440 -0.24 12.24 8.42
C LEU A 440 -0.87 10.86 8.56
N LEU A 441 -1.76 10.51 7.64
CA LEU A 441 -2.42 9.21 7.64
C LEU A 441 -2.75 8.72 6.25
N HIS A 442 -2.56 7.42 6.04
CA HIS A 442 -3.02 6.70 4.86
C HIS A 442 -4.23 5.79 5.13
N LEU A 443 -5.26 5.91 4.29
CA LEU A 443 -6.51 5.14 4.34
C LEU A 443 -6.76 4.46 2.98
N PRO A 444 -6.23 3.26 2.76
CA PRO A 444 -6.37 2.58 1.48
C PRO A 444 -7.78 2.02 1.22
N GLY A 445 -8.16 2.02 -0.06
CA GLY A 445 -9.38 1.43 -0.58
C GLY A 445 -10.33 2.45 -1.20
N PRO A 446 -11.49 2.01 -1.73
CA PRO A 446 -12.33 2.87 -2.55
C PRO A 446 -13.01 3.95 -1.71
N TRP A 447 -12.77 5.21 -2.07
CA TRP A 447 -13.46 6.37 -1.52
C TRP A 447 -14.22 7.07 -2.65
N ASP A 448 -15.47 7.44 -2.37
CA ASP A 448 -16.29 8.18 -3.32
C ASP A 448 -15.84 9.65 -3.39
N ALA A 449 -15.42 10.11 -4.57
CA ALA A 449 -14.91 11.46 -4.76
C ALA A 449 -15.93 12.54 -4.40
N GLY A 450 -17.21 12.35 -4.76
CA GLY A 450 -18.27 13.29 -4.44
C GLY A 450 -18.56 13.38 -2.94
N MET A 451 -18.50 12.26 -2.21
CA MET A 451 -18.61 12.25 -0.75
C MET A 451 -17.38 12.89 -0.10
N ALA A 452 -16.18 12.62 -0.63
CA ALA A 452 -14.94 13.24 -0.14
C ALA A 452 -14.97 14.76 -0.29
N GLN A 453 -15.45 15.25 -1.43
CA GLN A 453 -15.60 16.69 -1.70
C GLN A 453 -16.58 17.35 -0.74
N ARG A 454 -17.81 16.82 -0.62
CA ARG A 454 -18.82 17.36 0.32
C ARG A 454 -18.35 17.33 1.76
N PHE A 455 -17.62 16.29 2.15
CA PHE A 455 -17.03 16.20 3.47
C PHE A 455 -15.94 17.26 3.67
N ALA A 456 -15.02 17.41 2.71
CA ALA A 456 -13.95 18.40 2.79
C ALA A 456 -14.50 19.83 2.88
N GLU A 457 -15.42 20.21 2.00
CA GLU A 457 -16.08 21.52 1.98
C GLU A 457 -16.77 21.83 3.32
N ARG A 458 -17.55 20.87 3.85
CA ARG A 458 -18.25 21.06 5.13
C ARG A 458 -17.31 21.21 6.33
N GLN A 459 -16.16 20.55 6.29
CA GLN A 459 -15.19 20.56 7.40
C GLN A 459 -14.07 21.58 7.20
N HIS A 460 -14.18 22.45 6.19
CA HIS A 460 -13.16 23.43 5.81
C HIS A 460 -11.78 22.81 5.57
N LEU A 461 -11.76 21.58 5.04
CA LEU A 461 -10.56 20.89 4.59
C LEU A 461 -10.39 21.13 3.08
N ARG A 462 -9.14 21.24 2.63
CA ARG A 462 -8.86 21.24 1.18
C ARG A 462 -9.00 19.82 0.64
N LEU A 463 -9.62 19.63 -0.51
CA LEU A 463 -9.61 18.36 -1.23
C LEU A 463 -8.71 18.48 -2.45
N ALA A 464 -7.77 17.56 -2.61
CA ALA A 464 -7.04 17.34 -3.85
C ALA A 464 -7.43 15.96 -4.38
N VAL A 465 -7.76 15.89 -5.67
CA VAL A 465 -7.97 14.62 -6.37
C VAL A 465 -6.83 14.47 -7.36
N HIS A 466 -5.98 13.44 -7.19
CA HIS A 466 -4.77 13.30 -7.98
C HIS A 466 -4.60 11.88 -8.53
N ARG A 467 -4.13 11.78 -9.77
CA ARG A 467 -3.60 10.54 -10.31
C ARG A 467 -2.13 10.49 -9.94
N VAL A 468 -1.77 9.56 -9.06
CA VAL A 468 -0.39 9.44 -8.55
C VAL A 468 0.36 8.40 -9.39
N SER A 469 1.60 8.72 -9.73
CA SER A 469 2.52 7.73 -10.29
C SER A 469 2.91 6.68 -9.24
N ARG A 470 3.52 5.57 -9.67
CA ARG A 470 4.03 4.53 -8.74
C ARG A 470 5.05 5.11 -7.75
N GLU A 471 5.98 5.91 -8.25
CA GLU A 471 7.03 6.54 -7.45
C GLU A 471 6.47 7.56 -6.45
N GLU A 472 5.52 8.40 -6.89
CA GLU A 472 4.83 9.34 -6.00
C GLU A 472 4.04 8.61 -4.92
N TYR A 473 3.31 7.55 -5.28
CA TYR A 473 2.58 6.75 -4.32
C TYR A 473 3.50 6.10 -3.29
N LEU A 474 4.63 5.54 -3.73
CA LEU A 474 5.64 4.97 -2.84
C LEU A 474 6.24 6.02 -1.91
N ASN A 475 6.55 7.21 -2.41
CA ASN A 475 7.06 8.30 -1.60
C ASN A 475 6.03 8.74 -0.54
N LEU A 476 4.77 8.93 -0.94
CA LEU A 476 3.67 9.27 -0.03
C LEU A 476 3.45 8.19 1.03
N ALA A 477 3.47 6.91 0.65
CA ALA A 477 3.32 5.80 1.56
C ALA A 477 4.50 5.73 2.55
N ARG A 478 5.75 5.80 2.07
CA ARG A 478 6.97 5.70 2.91
C ARG A 478 7.14 6.86 3.87
N THR A 479 6.73 8.07 3.47
CA THR A 479 6.80 9.27 4.33
C THR A 479 5.59 9.41 5.25
N CYS A 480 4.59 8.54 5.10
CA CYS A 480 3.38 8.57 5.92
C CYS A 480 3.71 8.22 7.37
N ARG A 481 3.21 9.04 8.30
CA ARG A 481 3.46 8.82 9.73
C ARG A 481 2.73 7.59 10.27
N ASP A 482 1.53 7.33 9.78
CA ASP A 482 0.67 6.25 10.26
C ASP A 482 -0.30 5.81 9.15
N ALA A 483 -0.93 4.65 9.30
CA ALA A 483 -1.94 4.19 8.37
C ALA A 483 -2.97 3.24 9.02
N ILE A 484 -4.09 3.03 8.36
CA ILE A 484 -5.11 2.05 8.78
C ILE A 484 -5.30 1.01 7.67
N PRO A 485 -4.67 -0.17 7.80
CA PRO A 485 -4.86 -1.28 6.85
C PRO A 485 -6.21 -2.00 7.03
#